data_AF-A0A410NTU2-F1
#
_entry.id   AF-A0A410NTU2-F1
#
_cell.length_a   1.000
_cell.length_b   1.000
_cell.length_c   1.000
_cell.angle_alpha   90.00
_cell.angle_beta   90.00
_cell.angle_gamma   90.00
#
_symmetry.space_group_name_H-M   'P 1'
#
loop_
_entity.id
_entity.type
_entity.pdbx_description
1 polymer ?
#
loop_
_entity_poly.entity_id
_entity_poly.type
_entity_poly.pdbx_seq_one_letter_code
_entity_poly.pdbx_strand_id
1 'polypeptide(L)'
;MPVTRFDGLDATAEPLWNLYEVTVTAGDYVATSTLSAATRSRAVYQAFLGYSEVWTISFRDFLSMVRVRRVSTCADDGYGYVRRTYGVDPRIGDEVELVDEGDWTGKRGQVVHPGKSTTAYVHVVFEGVRHAMPCHPRSIRIIEAQP
;
A
#
# COMPACT_ATOMS: atom_id res chain seq x y z
N MET A 1 31.38 0.67 -10.66
CA MET A 1 30.22 0.68 -9.76
C MET A 1 29.84 -0.77 -9.53
N PRO A 2 30.03 -1.36 -8.33
CA PRO A 2 29.64 -2.74 -8.12
C PRO A 2 28.11 -2.80 -8.13
N VAL A 3 27.58 -3.63 -9.03
CA VAL A 3 26.18 -4.03 -9.06
C VAL A 3 25.99 -4.97 -7.87
N THR A 4 25.33 -4.48 -6.82
CA THR A 4 24.95 -5.34 -5.69
C THR A 4 23.99 -6.38 -6.23
N ARG A 5 24.46 -7.63 -6.35
CA ARG A 5 23.61 -8.79 -6.57
C ARG A 5 22.63 -8.87 -5.40
N PHE A 6 21.36 -9.12 -5.72
CA PHE A 6 20.38 -9.63 -4.78
C PHE A 6 20.81 -11.06 -4.37
N ASP A 7 21.73 -11.14 -3.41
CA ASP A 7 21.94 -12.37 -2.66
C ASP A 7 20.97 -12.34 -1.48
N GLY A 8 19.89 -13.11 -1.59
CA GLY A 8 19.01 -13.49 -0.49
C GLY A 8 18.18 -12.37 0.14
N LEU A 9 17.00 -12.10 -0.44
CA LEU A 9 15.89 -11.61 0.39
C LEU A 9 15.50 -12.78 1.30
N ASP A 10 15.99 -12.70 2.54
CA ASP A 10 15.56 -13.52 3.66
C ASP A 10 14.02 -13.53 3.67
N ALA A 11 13.40 -14.71 3.53
CA ALA A 11 11.93 -14.87 3.55
C ALA A 11 11.30 -14.43 4.90
N THR A 12 12.13 -13.96 5.83
CA THR A 12 11.76 -13.38 7.12
C THR A 12 11.88 -11.85 7.19
N ALA A 13 12.34 -11.17 6.12
CA ALA A 13 12.36 -9.72 6.06
C ALA A 13 10.92 -9.19 6.14
N GLU A 14 10.61 -8.44 7.21
CA GLU A 14 9.29 -7.82 7.34
C GLU A 14 9.01 -7.00 6.07
N PRO A 15 7.79 -7.09 5.49
CA PRO A 15 7.46 -6.30 4.32
C PRO A 15 7.70 -4.83 4.62
N LEU A 16 8.33 -4.13 3.67
CA LEU A 16 8.67 -2.71 3.79
C LEU A 16 7.46 -1.90 4.29
N TRP A 17 6.26 -2.32 3.88
CA TRP A 17 4.99 -1.73 4.26
C TRP A 17 4.01 -2.78 4.78
N ASN A 18 3.32 -2.43 5.86
CA ASN A 18 2.38 -3.30 6.56
C ASN A 18 0.94 -2.95 6.22
N LEU A 19 0.06 -3.94 6.28
CA LEU A 19 -1.37 -3.75 6.15
C LEU A 19 -2.00 -3.46 7.53
N TYR A 20 -2.76 -2.38 7.60
CA TYR A 20 -3.46 -1.95 8.81
C TYR A 20 -4.95 -1.80 8.53
N GLU A 21 -5.75 -2.32 9.44
CA GLU A 21 -7.16 -2.00 9.53
C GLU A 21 -7.33 -0.85 10.52
N VAL A 22 -7.92 0.25 10.04
CA VAL A 22 -8.15 1.47 10.80
C VAL A 22 -9.64 1.69 10.94
N THR A 23 -10.13 1.67 12.18
CA THR A 23 -11.52 1.95 12.53
C THR A 23 -11.61 3.32 13.19
N VAL A 24 -12.49 4.18 12.69
CA VAL A 24 -12.80 5.50 13.25
C VAL A 24 -14.22 5.50 13.77
N THR A 25 -14.41 5.95 15.01
CA THR A 25 -15.71 6.01 15.69
C THR A 25 -16.01 7.43 16.16
N ALA A 26 -17.16 7.98 15.74
CA ALA A 26 -17.60 9.35 16.02
C ALA A 26 -19.11 9.38 16.35
N GLY A 27 -19.47 9.32 17.64
CA GLY A 27 -20.87 9.09 18.02
C GLY A 27 -21.36 7.76 17.44
N ASP A 28 -22.46 7.79 16.68
CA ASP A 28 -23.02 6.61 16.01
C ASP A 28 -22.31 6.26 14.69
N TYR A 29 -21.40 7.12 14.20
CA TYR A 29 -20.63 6.83 13.00
C TYR A 29 -19.49 5.86 13.31
N VAL A 30 -19.43 4.76 12.57
CA VAL A 30 -18.33 3.80 12.58
C VAL A 30 -17.91 3.51 11.15
N ALA A 31 -16.64 3.71 10.84
CA ALA A 31 -16.08 3.37 9.55
C ALA A 31 -14.74 2.67 9.71
N THR A 32 -14.57 1.59 8.95
CA THR A 32 -13.32 0.82 8.89
C THR A 32 -12.73 0.94 7.50
N SER A 33 -11.43 1.16 7.43
CA SER A 33 -10.68 1.24 6.17
C SER A 33 -9.36 0.50 6.29
N THR A 34 -8.93 -0.11 5.18
CA THR A 34 -7.62 -0.76 5.07
C THR A 34 -6.61 0.21 4.49
N LEU A 35 -5.44 0.32 5.12
CA LEU A 35 -4.34 1.16 4.69
C LEU A 35 -3.04 0.36 4.72
N SER A 36 -2.19 0.56 3.71
CA SER A 36 -0.79 0.14 3.79
C SER A 36 0.09 1.29 4.28
N ALA A 37 0.95 1.01 5.25
CA ALA A 37 1.90 1.99 5.78
C ALA A 37 3.13 1.29 6.37
N ALA A 38 4.28 1.96 6.38
CA ALA A 38 5.47 1.45 7.06
C ALA A 38 5.22 1.20 8.56
N THR A 39 4.48 2.10 9.22
CA THR A 39 4.23 2.03 10.68
C THR A 39 2.77 2.29 11.03
N ARG A 40 2.36 1.81 12.20
CA ARG A 40 1.03 2.08 12.78
C ARG A 40 0.74 3.58 12.86
N SER A 41 1.69 4.37 13.34
CA SER A 41 1.50 5.83 13.47
C SER A 41 1.31 6.51 12.11
N ARG A 42 1.98 6.01 11.06
CA ARG A 42 1.80 6.51 9.70
C ARG A 42 0.42 6.13 9.14
N ALA A 43 -0.07 4.92 9.41
CA ALA A 43 -1.44 4.52 9.07
C ALA A 43 -2.49 5.40 9.77
N VAL A 44 -2.32 5.67 11.07
CA VAL A 44 -3.20 6.59 11.84
C VAL A 44 -3.20 7.98 11.22
N TYR A 45 -2.03 8.54 10.92
CA TYR A 45 -1.92 9.88 10.36
C TYR A 45 -2.51 9.96 8.95
N GLN A 46 -2.29 8.95 8.10
CA GLN A 46 -2.90 8.90 6.77
C GLN A 46 -4.43 8.80 6.85
N ALA A 47 -4.97 8.03 7.80
CA ALA A 47 -6.40 8.01 8.06
C ALA A 47 -6.90 9.39 8.48
N PHE A 48 -6.20 10.06 9.41
CA PHE A 48 -6.54 11.41 9.84
C PHE A 48 -6.65 12.38 8.67
N LEU A 49 -5.67 12.41 7.75
CA LEU A 49 -5.72 13.30 6.58
C LEU A 49 -7.01 13.12 5.77
N GLY A 50 -7.44 11.88 5.54
CA GLY A 50 -8.67 11.60 4.80
C GLY A 50 -9.96 11.92 5.56
N TYR A 51 -9.92 12.12 6.88
CA TYR A 51 -11.07 12.57 7.67
C TYR A 51 -11.03 14.07 7.96
N SER A 52 -9.85 14.68 8.13
CA SER A 52 -9.70 16.10 8.40
C SER A 52 -10.13 17.00 7.24
N GLU A 53 -10.16 16.46 6.01
CA GLU A 53 -10.73 17.15 4.86
C GLU A 53 -12.26 17.26 4.94
N VAL A 54 -12.91 16.34 5.65
CA VAL A 54 -14.37 16.23 5.74
C VAL A 54 -14.89 16.76 7.08
N TRP A 55 -14.14 16.55 8.14
CA TRP A 55 -14.46 16.94 9.51
C TRP A 55 -13.47 17.99 9.99
N THR A 56 -13.97 19.10 10.54
CA THR A 56 -13.15 20.07 11.25
C THR A 56 -12.74 19.49 12.61
N ILE A 57 -11.72 18.64 12.63
CA ILE A 57 -11.24 17.92 13.81
C ILE A 57 -9.73 18.05 14.00
N SER A 58 -9.28 18.18 15.24
CA SER A 58 -7.85 18.16 15.56
C SER A 58 -7.28 16.74 15.52
N PHE A 59 -5.97 16.61 15.25
CA PHE A 59 -5.32 15.30 15.33
C PHE A 59 -5.44 14.68 16.73
N ARG A 60 -5.40 15.52 17.78
CA ARG A 60 -5.55 15.06 19.18
C ARG A 60 -6.91 14.41 19.40
N ASP A 61 -7.99 15.03 18.94
CA ASP A 61 -9.34 14.49 19.10
C ASP A 61 -9.51 13.23 18.26
N PHE A 62 -8.96 13.22 17.04
CA PHE A 62 -8.96 12.03 16.19
C PHE A 62 -8.29 10.81 16.86
N LEU A 63 -7.22 11.00 17.63
CA LEU A 63 -6.57 9.92 18.36
C LEU A 63 -7.49 9.23 19.38
N SER A 64 -8.49 9.95 19.92
CA SER A 64 -9.48 9.36 20.83
C SER A 64 -10.55 8.52 20.11
N MET A 65 -10.67 8.69 18.80
CA MET A 65 -11.71 8.11 17.95
C MET A 65 -11.20 6.93 17.13
N VAL A 66 -9.87 6.77 17.02
CA VAL A 66 -9.24 5.83 16.11
C VAL A 66 -8.72 4.57 16.83
N ARG A 67 -9.03 3.41 16.25
CA ARG A 67 -8.43 2.12 16.59
C ARG A 67 -7.70 1.58 15.38
N VAL A 68 -6.51 1.03 15.59
CA VAL A 68 -5.68 0.48 14.51
C VAL A 68 -5.08 -0.85 14.93
N ARG A 69 -5.24 -1.85 14.08
CA ARG A 69 -4.60 -3.16 14.20
C ARG A 69 -3.87 -3.54 12.91
N ARG A 70 -2.75 -4.25 13.04
CA ARG A 70 -2.07 -4.88 11.89
C ARG A 70 -2.89 -6.09 11.47
N VAL A 71 -3.01 -6.30 10.17
CA VAL A 71 -3.70 -7.45 9.56
C VAL A 71 -2.80 -8.06 8.50
N SER A 72 -2.99 -9.34 8.19
CA SER A 72 -2.25 -10.03 7.12
C SER A 72 -3.01 -10.04 5.80
N THR A 73 -4.33 -9.85 5.83
CA THR A 73 -5.21 -9.86 4.66
C THR A 73 -6.29 -8.80 4.81
N CYS A 74 -6.94 -8.45 3.70
CA CYS A 74 -8.13 -7.60 3.65
C CYS A 74 -9.19 -8.21 2.75
N ALA A 75 -10.45 -7.85 2.99
CA ALA A 75 -11.59 -8.36 2.21
C ALA A 75 -11.63 -7.79 0.78
N ASP A 76 -11.21 -6.53 0.63
CA ASP A 76 -11.00 -5.86 -0.65
C ASP A 76 -9.56 -5.33 -0.66
N ASP A 77 -8.80 -5.69 -1.69
CA ASP A 77 -7.43 -5.22 -1.90
C ASP A 77 -7.35 -4.01 -2.85
N GLY A 78 -8.50 -3.53 -3.34
CA GLY A 78 -8.63 -2.37 -4.20
C GLY A 78 -8.29 -2.61 -5.67
N TYR A 79 -7.86 -3.82 -6.05
CA TYR A 79 -7.37 -4.13 -7.40
C TYR A 79 -8.38 -4.87 -8.29
N GLY A 80 -9.62 -4.99 -7.85
CA GLY A 80 -10.68 -5.60 -8.64
C GLY A 80 -10.88 -4.97 -10.03
N TYR A 81 -10.74 -3.64 -10.15
CA TYR A 81 -10.81 -2.95 -11.44
C TYR A 81 -9.60 -3.28 -12.33
N VAL A 82 -8.39 -3.26 -11.76
CA VAL A 82 -7.15 -3.56 -12.49
C VAL A 82 -7.23 -4.95 -13.13
N ARG A 83 -7.66 -5.96 -12.36
CA ARG A 83 -7.84 -7.34 -12.83
C ARG A 83 -8.80 -7.43 -14.01
N ARG A 84 -9.99 -6.83 -13.86
CA ARG A 84 -11.03 -6.90 -14.89
C ARG A 84 -10.67 -6.16 -16.17
N THR A 85 -10.03 -4.98 -16.05
CA THR A 85 -9.80 -4.08 -17.19
C THR A 85 -8.48 -4.37 -17.90
N TYR A 86 -7.44 -4.72 -17.16
CA TYR A 86 -6.08 -4.86 -17.71
C TYR A 86 -5.61 -6.31 -17.78
N GLY A 87 -6.31 -7.27 -17.14
CA GLY A 87 -5.89 -8.67 -17.10
C GLY A 87 -4.66 -8.94 -16.25
N VAL A 88 -4.24 -7.97 -15.43
CA VAL A 88 -3.10 -8.08 -14.52
C VAL A 88 -3.63 -8.42 -13.13
N ASP A 89 -3.01 -9.39 -12.46
CA ASP A 89 -3.45 -9.86 -11.13
C ASP A 89 -2.46 -9.49 -10.00
N PRO A 90 -2.32 -8.20 -9.66
CA PRO A 90 -1.42 -7.80 -8.59
C PRO A 90 -1.98 -8.24 -7.23
N ARG A 91 -1.14 -8.79 -6.36
CA ARG A 91 -1.47 -9.09 -4.96
C ARG A 91 -0.64 -8.22 -4.04
N ILE A 92 -1.24 -7.79 -2.93
CA ILE A 92 -0.51 -7.04 -1.90
C ILE A 92 0.63 -7.91 -1.39
N GLY A 93 1.84 -7.37 -1.39
CA GLY A 93 3.06 -8.09 -1.04
C GLY A 93 3.87 -8.58 -2.24
N ASP A 94 3.29 -8.67 -3.44
CA ASP A 94 4.01 -9.09 -4.64
C ASP A 94 5.19 -8.17 -4.92
N GLU A 95 6.33 -8.78 -5.27
CA GLU A 95 7.46 -8.06 -5.82
C GLU A 95 7.19 -7.78 -7.31
N VAL A 96 7.44 -6.54 -7.73
CA VAL A 96 7.25 -6.11 -9.11
C VAL A 96 8.48 -5.37 -9.58
N GLU A 97 8.73 -5.45 -10.88
CA GLU A 97 9.67 -4.59 -11.58
C GLU A 97 8.91 -3.65 -12.50
N LEU A 98 9.32 -2.38 -12.55
CA LEU A 98 8.78 -1.44 -13.52
C LEU A 98 9.34 -1.69 -14.91
N VAL A 99 8.46 -1.73 -15.89
CA VAL A 99 8.77 -1.83 -17.32
C VAL A 99 8.21 -0.60 -18.04
N ASP A 100 8.94 -0.10 -19.04
CA ASP A 100 8.53 1.01 -19.89
C ASP A 100 8.19 2.34 -19.15
N GLU A 101 8.91 2.66 -18.06
CA GLU A 101 8.68 3.85 -17.20
C GLU A 101 9.89 4.80 -17.17
N GLY A 102 10.62 4.92 -18.28
CA GLY A 102 11.79 5.80 -18.39
C GLY A 102 12.86 5.49 -17.34
N ASP A 103 13.29 6.50 -16.58
CA ASP A 103 14.29 6.40 -15.50
C ASP A 103 13.91 5.45 -14.35
N TRP A 104 12.63 5.05 -14.29
CA TRP A 104 12.14 4.08 -13.30
C TRP A 104 12.14 2.65 -13.82
N THR A 105 12.36 2.43 -15.12
CA THR A 105 12.45 1.10 -15.72
C THR A 105 13.53 0.26 -15.03
N GLY A 106 13.20 -0.98 -14.69
CA GLY A 106 14.08 -1.91 -13.97
C GLY A 106 14.09 -1.73 -12.46
N LYS A 107 13.44 -0.70 -11.91
CA LYS A 107 13.32 -0.57 -10.45
C LYS A 107 12.34 -1.58 -9.90
N ARG A 108 12.71 -2.17 -8.76
CA ARG A 108 11.89 -3.15 -8.06
C ARG A 108 11.21 -2.55 -6.84
N GLY A 109 10.00 -3.00 -6.60
CA GLY A 109 9.18 -2.56 -5.48
C GLY A 109 8.17 -3.60 -5.08
N GLN A 110 7.37 -3.26 -4.08
CA GLN A 110 6.34 -4.13 -3.54
C GLN A 110 4.96 -3.52 -3.73
N VAL A 111 4.00 -4.32 -4.18
CA VAL A 111 2.59 -3.92 -4.28
C VAL A 111 2.02 -3.72 -2.88
N VAL A 112 1.35 -2.59 -2.67
CA VAL A 112 0.71 -2.22 -1.40
C VAL A 112 -0.77 -1.91 -1.60
N HIS A 113 -1.55 -1.86 -0.52
CA HIS A 113 -2.96 -1.47 -0.61
C HIS A 113 -3.11 -0.02 -1.10
N PRO A 114 -3.99 0.29 -2.07
CA PRO A 114 -4.13 1.63 -2.65
C PRO A 114 -4.82 2.64 -1.72
N GLY A 115 -5.42 2.17 -0.64
CA GLY A 115 -6.17 2.99 0.33
C GLY A 115 -7.67 2.92 0.07
N LYS A 116 -8.41 4.00 0.36
CA LYS A 116 -9.88 4.02 0.33
C LYS A 116 -10.52 3.91 -1.08
N SER A 117 -9.73 3.83 -2.15
CA SER A 117 -10.22 3.94 -3.53
C SER A 117 -9.99 2.67 -4.33
N THR A 118 -10.99 2.24 -5.10
CA THR A 118 -10.75 1.45 -6.31
C THR A 118 -9.90 2.28 -7.25
N THR A 119 -8.79 1.72 -7.71
CA THR A 119 -7.81 2.46 -8.52
C THR A 119 -7.65 1.80 -9.88
N ALA A 120 -7.37 2.62 -10.89
CA ALA A 120 -6.94 2.13 -12.21
C ALA A 120 -5.43 1.84 -12.26
N TYR A 121 -4.71 2.10 -11.17
CA TYR A 121 -3.25 1.98 -11.04
C TYR A 121 -2.88 0.98 -9.95
N VAL A 122 -1.71 0.35 -10.07
CA VAL A 122 -1.15 -0.48 -9.01
C VAL A 122 -0.27 0.39 -8.12
N HIS A 123 -0.50 0.35 -6.82
CA HIS A 123 0.29 1.15 -5.88
C HIS A 123 1.51 0.34 -5.44
N VAL A 124 2.69 0.87 -5.68
CA VAL A 124 3.97 0.20 -5.45
C VAL A 124 4.86 1.06 -4.57
N VAL A 125 5.54 0.45 -3.61
CA VAL A 125 6.60 1.10 -2.83
C VAL A 125 7.94 0.62 -3.34
N PHE A 126 8.84 1.56 -3.62
CA PHE A 126 10.22 1.31 -4.03
C PHE A 126 11.19 1.55 -2.88
N GLU A 127 12.34 0.89 -2.91
CA GLU A 127 13.41 1.12 -1.94
C GLU A 127 13.82 2.60 -1.91
N GLY A 128 14.00 3.14 -0.70
CA GLY A 128 14.33 4.56 -0.48
C GLY A 128 13.16 5.53 -0.68
N VAL A 129 11.99 5.08 -1.17
CA VAL A 129 10.82 5.93 -1.36
C VAL A 129 9.87 5.81 -0.17
N ARG A 130 9.52 6.95 0.44
CA ARG A 130 8.72 7.00 1.68
C ARG A 130 7.20 6.98 1.46
N HIS A 131 6.74 6.79 0.23
CA HIS A 131 5.32 6.76 -0.13
C HIS A 131 5.08 5.75 -1.25
N ALA A 132 3.84 5.28 -1.36
CA ALA A 132 3.41 4.45 -2.47
C ALA A 132 3.25 5.31 -3.73
N MET A 133 3.76 4.82 -4.85
CA MET A 133 3.60 5.43 -6.16
C MET A 133 2.51 4.70 -6.96
N PRO A 134 1.59 5.42 -7.61
CA PRO A 134 0.67 4.80 -8.56
C PRO A 134 1.42 4.48 -9.85
N CYS A 135 1.42 3.20 -10.24
CA CYS A 135 2.06 2.68 -11.44
C CYS A 135 1.00 2.15 -12.39
N HIS A 136 1.13 2.42 -13.69
CA HIS A 136 0.14 1.94 -14.65
C HIS A 136 0.20 0.40 -14.70
N PRO A 137 -0.94 -0.33 -14.79
CA PRO A 137 -0.91 -1.80 -14.70
C PRO A 137 -0.09 -2.48 -15.79
N ARG A 138 0.06 -1.86 -16.97
CA ARG A 138 0.91 -2.38 -18.06
C ARG A 138 2.40 -2.10 -17.87
N SER A 139 2.74 -1.24 -16.93
CA SER A 139 4.11 -0.85 -16.61
C SER A 139 4.69 -1.66 -15.46
N ILE A 140 3.97 -2.66 -14.96
CA ILE A 140 4.44 -3.55 -13.91
C ILE A 140 4.63 -4.96 -14.45
N ARG A 141 5.71 -5.60 -14.03
CA ARG A 141 5.95 -7.02 -14.23
C ARG A 141 6.09 -7.68 -12.87
N ILE A 142 5.17 -8.59 -12.54
CA ILE A 142 5.23 -9.38 -11.30
C ILE A 142 6.43 -10.32 -11.39
N ILE A 143 7.29 -10.27 -10.37
CA ILE A 143 8.41 -11.18 -10.21
C ILE A 143 7.89 -12.37 -9.40
N GLU A 144 7.75 -13.53 -10.05
CA GLU A 144 7.44 -14.76 -9.32
C GLU A 144 8.55 -15.04 -8.32
N ALA A 145 8.18 -15.28 -7.06
CA ALA A 145 9.12 -15.80 -6.08
C ALA A 145 9.62 -17.16 -6.60
N GLN A 146 10.92 -17.26 -6.91
CA GLN A 146 11.51 -18.56 -7.23
C GLN A 146 11.33 -19.49 -6.02
N PRO A 147 10.88 -20.74 -6.23
CA PRO A 147 10.65 -21.71 -5.16
C PRO A 147 11.92 -22.10 -4.42
#